data_AF-A0A8T7E1B4-F1
#
_entry.id   AF-A0A8T7E1B4-F1
#
_cell.length_a   1.000
_cell.length_b   1.000
_cell.length_c   1.000
_cell.angle_alpha   90.00
_cell.angle_beta   90.00
_cell.angle_gamma   90.00
#
_symmetry.space_group_name_H-M   'P 1'
#
loop_
_entity.id
_entity.type
_entity.pdbx_description
1 polymer ?
#
loop_
_entity_poly.entity_id
_entity_poly.type
_entity_poly.pdbx_seq_one_letter_code
_entity_poly.pdbx_strand_id
1 'polypeptide(L)' 'AYTGNVHDGDGGSTWCDGCGALLIERDWYRLGHWGLDVNGCCAECGVAVPGHFAARPGSFGPRRLPVRLA' A
#
# COMPACT_ATOMS: atom_id res chain seq x y z
N ALA A 1 -2.12 1.90 13.99
CA ALA A 1 -1.68 0.53 14.35
C ALA A 1 -2.04 -0.38 13.19
N TYR A 2 -1.17 -1.31 12.78
CA TYR A 2 -1.48 -2.26 11.71
C TYR A 2 -2.36 -3.38 12.25
N THR A 3 -3.59 -3.49 11.75
CA THR A 3 -4.59 -4.44 12.25
C THR A 3 -4.54 -5.82 11.60
N GLY A 4 -3.69 -5.99 10.58
CA GLY A 4 -3.47 -7.28 9.91
C GLY A 4 -4.36 -7.50 8.69
N ASN A 5 -4.58 -8.77 8.34
CA ASN A 5 -5.35 -9.15 7.14
C ASN A 5 -6.86 -9.18 7.42
N VAL A 6 -7.39 -8.05 7.88
CA VAL A 6 -8.82 -7.82 8.15
C VAL A 6 -9.34 -6.69 7.26
N HIS A 7 -10.66 -6.57 7.18
CA HIS A 7 -11.31 -5.44 6.50
C HIS A 7 -11.28 -4.19 7.39
N ASP A 8 -10.15 -3.51 7.37
CA ASP A 8 -9.92 -2.24 8.07
C ASP A 8 -9.06 -1.34 7.18
N GLY A 9 -9.71 -0.43 6.47
CA GLY A 9 -9.04 0.49 5.54
C GLY A 9 -8.04 1.39 6.24
N ASP A 10 -8.40 1.96 7.40
CA ASP A 10 -7.57 2.93 8.10
C ASP A 10 -6.35 2.26 8.76
N GLY A 11 -6.57 1.12 9.42
CA GLY A 11 -5.51 0.34 10.07
C GLY A 11 -4.66 -0.47 9.09
N GLY A 12 -5.20 -0.83 7.92
CA GLY A 12 -4.49 -1.56 6.87
C GLY A 12 -3.67 -0.67 5.93
N SER A 13 -4.02 0.61 5.82
CA SER A 13 -3.37 1.55 4.91
C SER A 13 -2.02 2.06 5.41
N THR A 14 -1.21 2.53 4.47
CA THR A 14 0.06 3.19 4.74
C THR A 14 -0.10 4.70 4.62
N TRP A 15 0.42 5.41 5.61
CA TRP A 15 0.29 6.86 5.75
C TRP A 15 1.67 7.51 5.77
N CYS A 16 1.75 8.73 5.26
CA CYS A 16 2.97 9.53 5.21
C CYS A 16 3.36 9.97 6.61
N ASP A 17 4.61 9.73 7.00
CA ASP A 17 5.18 10.16 8.29
C ASP A 17 5.46 11.67 8.33
N GLY A 18 5.68 12.30 7.18
CA GLY A 18 5.92 13.75 7.08
C GLY A 18 4.66 14.60 7.14
N CYS A 19 3.60 14.22 6.41
CA CYS A 19 2.39 15.05 6.27
C CYS A 19 1.07 14.35 6.62
N GLY A 20 1.08 13.06 6.95
CA GLY A 20 -0.13 12.30 7.27
C GLY A 20 -1.00 11.94 6.06
N ALA A 21 -0.59 12.27 4.83
CA ALA A 21 -1.34 11.89 3.63
C ALA A 21 -1.42 10.36 3.46
N LEU A 22 -2.52 9.89 2.87
CA LEU A 22 -2.69 8.49 2.51
C LEU A 22 -1.72 8.13 1.37
N LEU A 23 -0.82 7.18 1.59
CA LEU A 23 0.16 6.76 0.60
C LEU A 23 -0.28 5.52 -0.16
N ILE A 24 -0.69 4.48 0.56
CA ILE A 24 -1.15 3.22 -0.04
C ILE A 24 -2.40 2.81 0.69
N GLU A 25 -3.54 2.95 0.03
CA GLU A 25 -4.81 2.46 0.57
C GLU A 25 -4.88 0.94 0.45
N ARG A 26 -5.32 0.30 1.54
CA ARG A 26 -5.48 -1.14 1.58
C ARG A 26 -6.75 -1.53 2.31
N ASP A 27 -7.58 -2.29 1.62
CA ASP A 27 -8.70 -3.01 2.21
C ASP A 27 -8.49 -4.50 1.93
N TRP A 28 -8.02 -5.21 2.96
CA TRP A 28 -7.60 -6.61 2.87
C TRP A 28 -6.55 -6.84 1.76
N TYR A 29 -6.87 -7.61 0.73
CA TYR A 29 -5.98 -7.87 -0.42
C TYR A 29 -6.18 -6.90 -1.59
N ARG A 30 -7.04 -5.89 -1.44
CA ARG A 30 -7.27 -4.86 -2.46
C ARG A 30 -6.40 -3.64 -2.16
N LEU A 31 -5.65 -3.21 -3.16
CA LEU A 31 -4.98 -1.92 -3.17
C LEU A 31 -5.89 -0.89 -3.84
N GLY A 32 -5.98 0.30 -3.25
CA GLY A 32 -6.77 1.43 -3.73
C GLY A 32 -5.88 2.59 -4.15
N HIS A 33 -6.05 3.74 -3.49
CA HIS A 33 -5.23 4.93 -3.66
C HIS A 33 -3.71 4.64 -3.63
N TRP A 34 -2.97 5.34 -4.49
CA TRP A 34 -1.52 5.27 -4.62
C TRP A 34 -0.94 6.68 -4.68
N GLY A 35 -0.55 7.21 -3.51
CA GLY A 35 -0.02 8.55 -3.30
C GLY A 35 1.51 8.62 -3.29
N LEU A 36 2.18 7.67 -3.98
CA LEU A 36 3.63 7.65 -4.15
C LEU A 36 4.03 8.07 -5.56
N ASP A 37 5.13 8.80 -5.67
CA ASP A 37 5.75 9.09 -6.95
C ASP A 37 6.61 7.91 -7.47
N VAL A 38 7.25 8.09 -8.62
CA VAL A 38 8.11 7.08 -9.26
C VAL A 38 9.36 6.73 -8.44
N ASN A 39 9.77 7.60 -7.52
CA ASN A 39 10.96 7.41 -6.67
C ASN A 39 10.61 6.84 -5.30
N GLY A 40 9.33 6.60 -5.00
CA GLY A 40 8.87 6.16 -3.69
C GLY A 40 8.78 7.31 -2.68
N CYS A 41 8.63 8.54 -3.14
CA CYS A 41 8.37 9.70 -2.29
C CYS A 41 6.86 9.96 -2.19
N CYS A 42 6.42 10.58 -1.09
CA CYS A 42 5.06 11.07 -0.95
C CYS A 42 4.75 12.09 -2.06
N ALA A 43 3.66 11.89 -2.81
CA ALA A 43 3.26 12.79 -3.88
C ALA A 43 2.83 14.19 -3.37
N GLU A 44 2.42 14.30 -2.09
CA GLU A 44 1.93 15.55 -1.50
C GLU A 44 3.07 16.41 -0.91
N CYS A 45 4.00 15.82 -0.16
CA CYS A 45 5.05 16.57 0.53
C CYS A 45 6.49 16.25 0.07
N GLY A 46 6.67 15.26 -0.81
CA GLY A 46 7.97 14.88 -1.35
C GLY A 46 8.88 14.11 -0.38
N VAL A 47 8.43 13.81 0.85
CA VAL A 47 9.26 13.03 1.79
C VAL A 47 9.51 11.63 1.22
N ALA A 48 10.76 11.17 1.33
CA ALA A 48 11.13 9.82 0.91
C ALA A 48 10.54 8.81 1.90
N VAL A 49 9.72 7.88 1.39
CA VAL A 49 9.09 6.85 2.22
C VAL A 49 10.05 5.67 2.35
N PRO A 50 10.38 5.21 3.56
CA PRO A 50 11.25 4.05 3.72
C PRO A 50 10.65 2.78 3.10
N GLY A 51 11.38 2.16 2.17
CA GLY A 51 10.96 0.91 1.53
C GLY A 51 11.34 0.81 0.06
N HIS A 52 10.89 -0.27 -0.58
CA HIS A 52 11.01 -0.48 -2.02
C HIS A 52 9.62 -0.49 -2.65
N PHE A 53 9.27 0.58 -3.34
CA PHE A 53 7.95 0.76 -3.94
C PHE A 53 8.03 0.68 -5.46
N ALA A 54 7.03 0.02 -6.05
CA ALA A 54 6.80 0.14 -7.48
C ALA A 54 6.20 1.52 -7.79
N ALA A 55 6.41 2.03 -9.01
CA ALA A 55 5.84 3.30 -9.42
C ALA A 55 4.29 3.30 -9.46
N ARG A 56 3.66 2.12 -9.52
CA ARG A 56 2.21 1.92 -9.59
C ARG A 56 1.81 0.64 -8.87
N PRO A 57 0.55 0.52 -8.40
CA PRO A 57 0.05 -0.73 -7.86
C PRO A 57 0.01 -1.80 -8.95
N GLY A 58 0.33 -3.04 -8.57
CA GLY A 58 0.15 -4.20 -9.42
C GLY A 58 -1.33 -4.54 -9.63
N SER A 59 -1.63 -5.39 -10.61
CA SER A 59 -3.00 -5.73 -11.02
C SER A 59 -3.49 -7.10 -10.52
N PHE A 60 -2.79 -7.73 -9.57
CA PHE A 60 -3.15 -9.06 -9.08
C PHE A 60 -4.52 -9.08 -8.40
N GLY A 61 -4.81 -8.04 -7.60
CA GLY A 61 -6.07 -7.89 -6.87
C GLY A 61 -6.28 -8.98 -5.81
N PRO A 62 -7.50 -9.06 -5.24
CA PRO A 62 -7.85 -10.03 -4.20
C PRO A 62 -8.11 -11.42 -4.80
N ARG A 63 -7.07 -12.03 -5.38
CA ARG A 63 -7.11 -13.35 -6.01
C ARG A 63 -6.31 -14.36 -5.20
N ARG A 64 -6.67 -15.63 -5.31
CA ARG A 64 -5.95 -16.75 -4.70
C ARG A 64 -5.34 -17.58 -5.82
N LEU A 65 -4.06 -17.91 -5.71
CA LEU A 65 -3.39 -18.84 -6.61
C LEU A 65 -3.19 -20.17 -5.86
N PRO A 66 -3.79 -21.29 -6.32
CA PRO A 66 -3.55 -22.58 -5.71
C PRO A 66 -2.09 -22.99 -5.91
N VAL A 67 -1.48 -23.57 -4.87
CA VAL A 67 -0.12 -24.10 -4.92
C VAL A 67 -0.18 -25.62 -4.83
N ARG A 68 0.57 -26.31 -5.70
CA ARG A 68 0.82 -27.75 -5.54
C ARG A 68 2.03 -27.94 -4.64
N LEU A 69 1.84 -28.66 -3.55
CA LEU A 69 2.93 -29.14 -2.70
C LEU A 69 3.26 -30.56 -3.15
N ALA A 70 4.55 -30.87 -3.27
CA ALA A 70 5.06 -32.19 -3.66
C ALA A 70 4.96 -33.18 -2.49
#